data_AF-T2M5X7-F1
#
_entry.id   AF-T2M5X7-F1
#
_cell.length_a   1.000
_cell.length_b   1.000
_cell.length_c   1.000
_cell.angle_alpha   90.00
_cell.angle_beta   90.00
_cell.angle_gamma   90.00
#
_symmetry.space_group_name_H-M   'P 1'
#
loop_
_entity.id
_entity.type
_entity.pdbx_description
1 polymer ?
#
loop_
_entity_poly.entity_id
_entity_poly.type
_entity_poly.pdbx_seq_one_letter_code
_entity_poly.pdbx_strand_id
1 'polypeptide(L)'
;YIYIYIYSVMNTLKIFELIVVLIIAITCNDEVKEKQEKLSRKELYKYGFRLKRNEQVEGVKRILMMEDELKRSAMVKILLDKIFKVVEKAKTLVEESGYVPGDEFPEDQKYLDALGNVFENVALFGDLLLRCPDITHKLYDKNTEWRVTMNWGVVFSNESGLFDDAEKFLNLVAQELEIIPRDPNYINPYKEATIKATQKKKEAEENKKRKEIENKKKKKTLKKNKKGPRLGGSSGEL
;
A
#
# COMPACT_ATOMS: atom_id res chain seq x y z
N TYR A 1 -12.03 -20.70 76.31
CA TYR A 1 -11.86 -21.86 75.41
C TYR A 1 -12.65 -21.73 74.11
N ILE A 2 -13.98 -21.56 74.16
CA ILE A 2 -14.82 -21.46 72.94
C ILE A 2 -14.39 -20.29 72.02
N TYR A 3 -14.10 -19.10 72.57
CA TYR A 3 -13.70 -17.94 71.77
C TYR A 3 -12.36 -18.12 71.02
N ILE A 4 -11.38 -18.77 71.67
CA ILE A 4 -10.07 -19.09 71.07
C ILE A 4 -10.23 -20.13 69.95
N TYR A 5 -11.11 -21.12 70.16
CA TYR A 5 -11.42 -22.13 69.16
C TYR A 5 -12.09 -21.52 67.93
N ILE A 6 -13.10 -20.66 68.13
CA ILE A 6 -13.78 -19.94 67.04
C ILE A 6 -12.80 -19.07 66.25
N TYR A 7 -11.91 -18.35 66.93
CA TYR A 7 -10.91 -17.50 66.27
C TYR A 7 -9.92 -18.34 65.42
N SER A 8 -9.47 -19.49 65.94
CA SER A 8 -8.60 -20.42 65.21
C SER A 8 -9.27 -21.00 63.96
N VAL A 9 -10.54 -21.39 64.06
CA VAL A 9 -11.33 -21.91 62.93
C VAL A 9 -11.58 -20.83 61.88
N MET A 10 -11.89 -19.61 62.28
CA MET A 10 -12.07 -18.50 61.33
C MET A 10 -10.77 -18.12 60.62
N ASN A 11 -9.63 -18.18 61.30
CA ASN A 11 -8.33 -17.87 60.70
C ASN A 11 -7.88 -18.95 59.72
N THR A 12 -8.12 -20.23 60.03
CA THR A 12 -7.85 -21.35 59.11
C THR A 12 -8.72 -21.29 57.86
N LEU A 13 -10.00 -20.92 57.98
CA LEU A 13 -10.88 -20.68 56.83
C LEU A 13 -10.38 -19.54 55.92
N LYS A 14 -9.95 -18.42 56.50
CA LYS A 14 -9.40 -17.29 55.73
C LYS A 14 -8.10 -17.65 55.00
N ILE A 15 -7.22 -18.43 55.64
CA ILE A 15 -5.99 -18.91 55.00
C ILE A 15 -6.34 -19.84 53.83
N PHE A 16 -7.34 -20.70 53.99
CA PHE A 16 -7.81 -21.57 52.91
C PHE A 16 -8.37 -20.79 51.72
N GLU A 17 -9.19 -19.76 51.96
CA GLU A 17 -9.68 -18.87 50.90
C GLU A 17 -8.53 -18.17 50.16
N LEU A 18 -7.51 -17.71 50.88
CA LEU A 18 -6.33 -17.07 50.29
C LEU A 18 -5.52 -18.04 49.42
N ILE A 19 -5.38 -19.29 49.85
CA ILE A 19 -4.70 -20.34 49.08
C ILE A 19 -5.50 -20.69 47.83
N VAL A 20 -6.83 -20.79 47.92
CA VAL A 20 -7.69 -21.05 46.74
C VAL A 20 -7.59 -19.91 45.73
N VAL A 21 -7.61 -18.65 46.17
CA VAL A 21 -7.42 -17.49 45.29
C VAL A 21 -6.03 -17.50 44.64
N LEU A 22 -4.98 -17.88 45.39
CA LEU A 22 -3.62 -17.98 44.86
C LEU A 22 -3.50 -19.10 43.82
N ILE A 23 -4.12 -20.27 44.08
CA ILE A 23 -4.14 -21.39 43.13
C ILE A 23 -4.89 -20.99 41.85
N ILE A 24 -6.07 -20.37 41.97
CA ILE A 24 -6.83 -19.86 40.81
C ILE A 24 -6.00 -18.84 40.02
N ALA A 25 -5.31 -17.91 40.70
CA ALA A 25 -4.46 -16.93 40.05
C ALA A 25 -3.28 -17.57 39.30
N ILE A 26 -2.66 -18.60 39.86
CA ILE A 26 -1.56 -19.34 39.22
C ILE A 26 -2.09 -20.12 38.00
N THR A 27 -3.18 -20.89 38.15
CA THR A 27 -3.74 -21.69 37.05
C THR A 27 -4.30 -20.82 35.92
N CYS A 28 -4.93 -19.68 36.25
CA CYS A 28 -5.39 -18.73 35.23
C CYS A 28 -4.22 -18.08 34.48
N ASN A 29 -3.06 -17.88 35.12
CA ASN A 29 -1.90 -17.29 34.47
C ASN A 29 -1.22 -18.27 33.49
N ASP A 30 -1.26 -19.56 33.79
CA ASP A 30 -0.75 -20.61 32.90
C ASP A 30 -1.69 -20.83 31.70
N GLU A 31 -3.01 -20.85 31.90
CA GLU A 31 -3.99 -20.92 30.78
C GLU A 31 -3.95 -19.68 29.86
N VAL A 32 -3.68 -18.48 30.42
CA VAL A 32 -3.53 -17.24 29.64
C VAL A 32 -2.21 -17.20 28.85
N LYS A 33 -1.15 -17.86 29.33
CA LYS A 33 0.10 -18.03 28.59
C LYS A 33 0.01 -19.09 27.50
N GLU A 34 -0.79 -20.13 27.70
CA GLU A 34 -0.95 -21.23 26.73
C GLU A 34 -1.90 -20.86 25.57
N LYS A 35 -2.79 -19.88 25.77
CA LYS A 35 -3.71 -19.35 24.72
C LYS A 35 -3.19 -18.16 23.90
N GLN A 36 -1.96 -17.71 24.11
CA GLN A 36 -1.26 -16.90 23.11
C GLN A 36 -0.66 -17.85 22.07
N GLU A 37 -1.47 -18.23 21.09
CA GLU A 37 -0.99 -18.87 19.87
C GLU A 37 0.06 -17.94 19.25
N LYS A 38 1.35 -18.27 19.46
CA LYS A 38 2.47 -17.44 19.05
C LYS A 38 2.53 -17.52 17.53
N LEU A 39 1.88 -16.55 16.86
CA LEU A 39 1.89 -16.40 15.40
C LEU A 39 3.28 -16.70 14.85
N SER A 40 3.36 -17.58 13.86
CA SER A 40 4.62 -17.93 13.20
C SER A 40 5.29 -16.67 12.66
N ARG A 41 6.62 -16.70 12.52
CA ARG A 41 7.39 -15.60 11.93
C ARG A 41 6.82 -15.19 10.56
N LYS A 42 6.39 -16.19 9.78
CA LYS A 42 5.75 -16.01 8.48
C LYS A 42 4.42 -15.28 8.57
N GLU A 43 3.56 -15.64 9.52
CA GLU A 43 2.26 -14.96 9.73
C GLU A 43 2.42 -13.52 10.23
N LEU A 44 3.36 -13.29 11.14
CA LEU A 44 3.70 -11.94 11.61
C LEU A 44 4.19 -11.07 10.44
N TYR A 45 5.06 -11.63 9.60
CA TYR A 45 5.50 -10.94 8.40
C TYR A 45 4.35 -10.66 7.43
N LYS A 46 3.47 -11.65 7.14
CA LYS A 46 2.29 -11.44 6.30
C LYS A 46 1.42 -10.28 6.78
N TYR A 47 1.21 -10.19 8.10
CA TYR A 47 0.47 -9.07 8.69
C TYR A 47 1.15 -7.72 8.42
N GLY A 48 2.45 -7.60 8.71
CA GLY A 48 3.21 -6.37 8.44
C GLY A 48 3.26 -6.02 6.95
N PHE A 49 3.41 -7.03 6.10
CA PHE A 49 3.42 -6.90 4.66
C PHE A 49 2.12 -6.28 4.15
N ARG A 50 0.95 -6.76 4.59
CA ARG A 50 -0.36 -6.19 4.22
C ARG A 50 -0.48 -4.71 4.59
N LEU A 51 -0.02 -4.32 5.78
CA LEU A 51 -0.04 -2.91 6.20
C LEU A 51 0.81 -2.05 5.25
N LYS A 52 2.02 -2.52 4.93
CA LYS A 52 2.93 -1.82 4.02
C LYS A 52 2.39 -1.73 2.60
N ARG A 53 1.73 -2.78 2.10
CA ARG A 53 1.05 -2.81 0.81
C ARG A 53 0.02 -1.69 0.69
N ASN A 54 -0.77 -1.45 1.74
CA ASN A 54 -1.77 -0.37 1.73
C ASN A 54 -1.12 1.01 1.54
N GLU A 55 -0.01 1.28 2.26
CA GLU A 55 0.72 2.53 2.13
C GLU A 55 1.35 2.72 0.74
N GLN A 56 1.95 1.65 0.21
CA GLN A 56 2.54 1.63 -1.13
C GLN A 56 1.49 1.93 -2.21
N VAL A 57 0.34 1.25 -2.17
CA VAL A 57 -0.76 1.44 -3.12
C VAL A 57 -1.25 2.88 -3.09
N GLU A 58 -1.41 3.48 -1.91
CA GLU A 58 -1.79 4.89 -1.80
C GLU A 58 -0.70 5.84 -2.35
N GLY A 59 0.57 5.50 -2.16
CA GLY A 59 1.69 6.19 -2.80
C GLY A 59 1.60 6.19 -4.32
N VAL A 60 1.36 5.02 -4.92
CA VAL A 60 1.22 4.87 -6.39
C VAL A 60 0.00 5.62 -6.90
N LYS A 61 -1.14 5.57 -6.18
CA LYS A 61 -2.33 6.36 -6.53
C LYS A 61 -2.04 7.87 -6.55
N ARG A 62 -1.28 8.38 -5.59
CA ARG A 62 -0.87 9.80 -5.56
C ARG A 62 -0.03 10.18 -6.78
N ILE A 63 0.92 9.32 -7.19
CA ILE A 63 1.73 9.53 -8.39
C ILE A 63 0.83 9.58 -9.63
N LEU A 64 -0.10 8.64 -9.73
CA LEU A 64 -1.04 8.60 -10.85
C LEU A 64 -1.89 9.87 -10.92
N MET A 65 -2.30 10.39 -9.77
CA MET A 65 -3.06 11.64 -9.65
C MET A 65 -2.24 12.91 -9.90
N MET A 66 -0.95 12.85 -10.25
CA MET A 66 -0.18 14.05 -10.61
C MET A 66 -0.64 14.64 -11.96
N GLU A 67 -0.78 15.97 -12.05
CA GLU A 67 -1.15 16.69 -13.28
C GLU A 67 -0.01 16.70 -14.30
N ASP A 68 1.19 16.97 -13.80
CA ASP A 68 2.40 17.11 -14.60
C ASP A 68 2.90 15.74 -15.05
N GLU A 69 2.66 15.43 -16.32
CA GLU A 69 3.03 14.15 -16.93
C GLU A 69 4.54 13.91 -16.93
N LEU A 70 5.35 14.96 -17.12
CA LEU A 70 6.81 14.85 -17.11
C LEU A 70 7.29 14.49 -15.71
N LYS A 71 6.77 15.16 -14.68
CA LYS A 71 7.08 14.82 -13.27
C LYS A 71 6.59 13.43 -12.90
N ARG A 72 5.37 13.06 -13.33
CA ARG A 72 4.83 11.72 -13.09
C ARG A 72 5.73 10.66 -13.69
N SER A 73 6.14 10.82 -14.95
CA SER A 73 7.06 9.89 -15.62
C SER A 73 8.43 9.85 -14.96
N ALA A 74 8.96 11.00 -14.51
CA ALA A 74 10.24 11.05 -13.81
C ALA A 74 10.18 10.33 -12.45
N MET A 75 9.09 10.52 -11.69
CA MET A 75 8.86 9.83 -10.42
C MET A 75 8.77 8.31 -10.60
N VAL A 76 8.02 7.84 -11.61
CA VAL A 76 7.95 6.41 -11.93
C VAL A 76 9.34 5.88 -12.29
N LYS A 77 10.11 6.60 -13.10
CA LYS A 77 11.49 6.21 -13.44
C LYS A 77 12.38 6.06 -12.20
N ILE A 78 12.37 7.04 -11.29
CA ILE A 78 13.16 6.99 -10.05
C ILE A 78 12.76 5.78 -9.19
N LEU A 79 11.46 5.49 -9.11
CA LEU A 79 10.98 4.31 -8.38
C LEU A 79 11.44 3.02 -9.02
N LEU A 80 11.32 2.87 -10.34
CA LEU A 80 11.79 1.68 -11.05
C LEU A 80 13.31 1.49 -10.85
N ASP A 81 14.11 2.54 -11.08
CA ASP A 81 15.56 2.50 -10.87
C ASP A 81 15.92 2.02 -9.45
N LYS A 82 15.17 2.46 -8.42
CA LYS A 82 15.37 2.04 -7.03
C LYS A 82 14.90 0.61 -6.77
N ILE A 83 13.72 0.24 -7.26
CA ILE A 83 13.13 -1.10 -7.12
C ILE A 83 14.10 -2.14 -7.65
N PHE A 84 14.56 -1.99 -8.89
CA PHE A 84 15.44 -2.98 -9.52
C PHE A 84 16.77 -3.10 -8.81
N LYS A 85 17.39 -1.98 -8.42
CA LYS A 85 18.61 -2.00 -7.61
C LYS A 85 18.46 -2.76 -6.29
N VAL A 86 17.31 -2.61 -5.62
CA VAL A 86 17.04 -3.32 -4.35
C VAL A 86 16.78 -4.80 -4.60
N VAL A 87 15.98 -5.14 -5.62
CA VAL A 87 15.65 -6.55 -5.94
C VAL A 87 16.87 -7.31 -6.40
N GLU A 88 17.75 -6.75 -7.22
CA GLU A 88 18.97 -7.42 -7.69
C GLU A 88 19.91 -7.76 -6.53
N LYS A 89 20.11 -6.81 -5.62
CA LYS A 89 20.92 -7.03 -4.42
C LYS A 89 20.27 -8.09 -3.50
N ALA A 90 18.97 -8.00 -3.30
CA ALA A 90 18.24 -8.93 -2.45
C ALA A 90 18.20 -10.35 -3.03
N LYS A 91 18.02 -10.48 -4.34
CA LYS A 91 18.06 -11.74 -5.09
C LYS A 91 19.32 -12.53 -4.79
N THR A 92 20.49 -11.87 -4.89
CA THR A 92 21.78 -12.51 -4.63
C THR A 92 21.83 -13.10 -3.21
N LEU A 93 21.34 -12.36 -2.21
CA LEU A 93 21.29 -12.82 -0.82
C LEU A 93 20.29 -13.95 -0.60
N VAL A 94 19.15 -13.93 -1.30
CA VAL A 94 18.16 -15.01 -1.25
C VAL A 94 18.74 -16.28 -1.84
N GLU A 95 19.41 -16.21 -2.98
CA GLU A 95 20.08 -17.34 -3.63
C GLU A 95 21.23 -17.90 -2.76
N GLU A 96 22.04 -17.02 -2.15
CA GLU A 96 23.08 -17.40 -1.19
C GLU A 96 22.53 -18.14 0.04
N SER A 97 21.32 -17.79 0.49
CA SER A 97 20.70 -18.41 1.67
C SER A 97 20.22 -19.84 1.43
N GLY A 98 20.06 -20.25 0.16
CA GLY A 98 19.45 -21.52 -0.21
C GLY A 98 17.96 -21.62 0.10
N TYR A 99 17.30 -20.50 0.44
CA TYR A 99 15.86 -20.48 0.74
C TYR A 99 15.03 -20.82 -0.50
N VAL A 100 14.07 -21.74 -0.33
CA VAL A 100 13.09 -22.12 -1.36
C VAL A 100 11.73 -21.50 -1.03
N PRO A 101 11.03 -20.89 -2.01
CA PRO A 101 9.67 -20.40 -1.81
C PRO A 101 8.74 -21.46 -1.23
N GLY A 102 8.03 -21.09 -0.17
CA GLY A 102 7.10 -21.99 0.52
C GLY A 102 7.65 -22.49 1.86
N ASP A 103 8.97 -22.55 2.01
CA ASP A 103 9.63 -22.94 3.25
C ASP A 103 9.33 -22.00 4.42
N GLU A 104 9.78 -22.42 5.61
CA GLU A 104 9.83 -21.56 6.79
C GLU A 104 10.85 -20.43 6.59
N PHE A 105 10.54 -19.29 7.19
CA PHE A 105 11.38 -18.11 7.05
C PHE A 105 12.74 -18.30 7.74
N PRO A 106 13.84 -17.83 7.11
CA PRO A 106 15.17 -18.00 7.65
C PRO A 106 15.30 -17.34 9.03
N GLU A 107 16.09 -17.96 9.90
CA GLU A 107 16.34 -17.44 11.24
C GLU A 107 17.19 -16.17 11.22
N ASP A 108 18.18 -16.14 10.32
CA ASP A 108 19.08 -15.00 10.12
C ASP A 108 18.31 -13.81 9.53
N GLN A 109 18.35 -12.69 10.27
CA GLN A 109 17.68 -11.45 9.91
C GLN A 109 18.16 -10.91 8.56
N LYS A 110 19.43 -11.12 8.18
CA LYS A 110 19.98 -10.69 6.88
C LYS A 110 19.19 -11.28 5.72
N TYR A 111 18.90 -12.58 5.78
CA TYR A 111 18.18 -13.27 4.71
C TYR A 111 16.68 -13.00 4.78
N LEU A 112 16.12 -12.84 5.98
CA LEU A 112 14.74 -12.40 6.15
C LEU A 112 14.49 -11.01 5.55
N ASP A 113 15.42 -10.08 5.78
CA ASP A 113 15.37 -8.74 5.19
C ASP A 113 15.52 -8.78 3.67
N ALA A 114 16.36 -9.68 3.14
CA ALA A 114 16.48 -9.89 1.70
C ALA A 114 15.17 -10.40 1.09
N LEU A 115 14.54 -11.40 1.70
CA LEU A 115 13.21 -11.87 1.29
C LEU A 115 12.19 -10.73 1.31
N GLY A 116 12.16 -9.95 2.39
CA GLY A 116 11.26 -8.81 2.51
C GLY A 116 11.48 -7.77 1.40
N ASN A 117 12.74 -7.48 1.08
CA ASN A 117 13.08 -6.61 -0.03
C ASN A 117 12.60 -7.15 -1.38
N VAL A 118 12.66 -8.47 -1.64
CA VAL A 118 12.10 -9.04 -2.87
C VAL A 118 10.58 -8.87 -2.91
N PHE A 119 9.88 -9.37 -1.90
CA PHE A 119 8.41 -9.39 -1.91
C PHE A 119 7.79 -7.99 -1.99
N GLU A 120 8.31 -7.04 -1.22
CA GLU A 120 7.79 -5.67 -1.18
C GLU A 120 8.05 -4.89 -2.48
N ASN A 121 9.21 -5.09 -3.10
CA ASN A 121 9.56 -4.38 -4.32
C ASN A 121 8.89 -5.01 -5.55
N VAL A 122 8.72 -6.33 -5.60
CA VAL A 122 7.90 -7.02 -6.62
C VAL A 122 6.45 -6.53 -6.53
N ALA A 123 5.91 -6.40 -5.31
CA ALA A 123 4.55 -5.91 -5.12
C ALA A 123 4.39 -4.44 -5.54
N LEU A 124 5.32 -3.58 -5.15
CA LEU A 124 5.32 -2.16 -5.55
C LEU A 124 5.48 -2.00 -7.08
N PHE A 125 6.34 -2.80 -7.70
CA PHE A 125 6.47 -2.84 -9.14
C PHE A 125 5.15 -3.23 -9.81
N GLY A 126 4.49 -4.29 -9.31
CA GLY A 126 3.19 -4.73 -9.83
C GLY A 126 2.13 -3.63 -9.77
N ASP A 127 2.10 -2.82 -8.70
CA ASP A 127 1.19 -1.67 -8.64
C ASP A 127 1.51 -0.61 -9.70
N LEU A 128 2.78 -0.30 -9.92
CA LEU A 128 3.20 0.65 -10.96
C LEU A 128 2.85 0.13 -12.34
N LEU A 129 3.09 -1.15 -12.61
CA LEU A 129 2.78 -1.80 -13.87
C LEU A 129 1.28 -1.75 -14.14
N LEU A 130 0.47 -2.25 -13.20
CA LEU A 130 -0.96 -2.38 -13.43
C LEU A 130 -1.71 -1.03 -13.43
N ARG A 131 -1.24 -0.04 -12.66
CA ARG A 131 -1.91 1.27 -12.54
C ARG A 131 -1.36 2.32 -13.50
N CYS A 132 -0.10 2.23 -13.88
CA CYS A 132 0.54 3.16 -14.82
C CYS A 132 1.18 2.41 -16.00
N PRO A 133 0.45 1.51 -16.70
CA PRO A 133 1.05 0.58 -17.66
C PRO A 133 1.82 1.30 -18.76
N ASP A 134 1.26 2.37 -19.33
CA ASP A 134 1.89 3.10 -20.45
C ASP A 134 3.28 3.68 -20.10
N ILE A 135 3.42 4.22 -18.89
CA ILE A 135 4.69 4.79 -18.41
C ILE A 135 5.65 3.66 -18.02
N THR A 136 5.15 2.66 -17.30
CA THR A 136 5.95 1.55 -16.80
C THR A 136 6.54 0.74 -17.96
N HIS A 137 5.73 0.32 -18.94
CA HIS A 137 6.20 -0.39 -20.14
C HIS A 137 7.23 0.41 -20.94
N LYS A 138 6.99 1.72 -21.14
CA LYS A 138 7.93 2.60 -21.86
C LYS A 138 9.34 2.63 -21.24
N LEU A 139 9.44 2.45 -19.93
CA LEU A 139 10.69 2.44 -19.19
C LEU A 139 11.26 1.02 -19.03
N TYR A 140 10.41 0.07 -18.66
CA TYR A 140 10.78 -1.30 -18.32
C TYR A 140 11.16 -2.15 -19.55
N ASP A 141 10.39 -2.09 -20.63
CA ASP A 141 10.59 -3.00 -21.78
C ASP A 141 11.90 -2.77 -22.53
N LYS A 142 12.55 -1.63 -22.30
CA LYS A 142 13.86 -1.29 -22.87
C LYS A 142 15.03 -1.91 -22.11
N ASN A 143 14.78 -2.43 -20.90
CA ASN A 143 15.82 -2.97 -20.04
C ASN A 143 15.65 -4.49 -19.87
N THR A 144 16.50 -5.25 -20.55
CA THR A 144 16.48 -6.71 -20.53
C THR A 144 16.87 -7.29 -19.17
N GLU A 145 17.76 -6.64 -18.42
CA GLU A 145 18.16 -7.08 -17.08
C GLU A 145 17.00 -6.96 -16.11
N TRP A 146 16.26 -5.85 -16.18
CA TRP A 146 15.03 -5.66 -15.41
C TRP A 146 14.01 -6.74 -15.72
N ARG A 147 13.87 -7.14 -16.99
CA ARG A 147 13.00 -8.26 -17.38
C ARG A 147 13.38 -9.56 -16.71
N VAL A 148 14.66 -9.94 -16.77
CA VAL A 148 15.14 -11.18 -16.13
C VAL A 148 14.92 -11.13 -14.61
N THR A 149 15.25 -10.01 -13.97
CA THR A 149 15.09 -9.81 -12.53
C THR A 149 13.63 -9.89 -12.10
N MET A 150 12.72 -9.21 -12.80
CA MET A 150 11.31 -9.19 -12.42
C MET A 150 10.60 -10.50 -12.75
N ASN A 151 10.94 -11.16 -13.84
CA ASN A 151 10.40 -12.49 -14.16
C ASN A 151 10.72 -13.49 -13.04
N TRP A 152 11.98 -13.52 -12.59
CA TRP A 152 12.38 -14.30 -11.43
C TRP A 152 11.59 -13.89 -10.17
N GLY A 153 11.55 -12.59 -9.86
CA GLY A 153 10.92 -12.08 -8.64
C GLY A 153 9.42 -12.35 -8.56
N VAL A 154 8.70 -12.26 -9.69
CA VAL A 154 7.27 -12.55 -9.76
C VAL A 154 7.01 -14.04 -9.55
N VAL A 155 7.75 -14.92 -10.22
CA VAL A 155 7.60 -16.38 -10.04
C VAL A 155 7.93 -16.78 -8.60
N PHE A 156 9.08 -16.32 -8.09
CA PHE A 156 9.53 -16.58 -6.72
C PHE A 156 8.50 -16.09 -5.67
N SER A 157 7.95 -14.89 -5.87
CA SER A 157 6.94 -14.33 -4.96
C SER A 157 5.62 -15.11 -5.03
N ASN A 158 5.24 -15.58 -6.21
CA ASN A 158 4.00 -16.35 -6.39
C ASN A 158 4.07 -17.70 -5.67
N GLU A 159 5.22 -18.38 -5.74
CA GLU A 159 5.43 -19.68 -5.09
C GLU A 159 5.55 -19.58 -3.56
N SER A 160 5.82 -18.39 -3.01
CA SER A 160 6.01 -18.20 -1.55
C SER A 160 4.74 -18.37 -0.71
N GLY A 161 3.56 -18.26 -1.32
CA GLY A 161 2.27 -18.25 -0.62
C GLY A 161 2.07 -17.05 0.33
N LEU A 162 2.83 -15.95 0.16
CA LEU A 162 2.79 -14.80 1.06
C LEU A 162 1.68 -13.80 0.78
N PHE A 163 1.21 -13.74 -0.45
CA PHE A 163 0.17 -12.80 -0.83
C PHE A 163 -1.18 -13.48 -0.63
N ASP A 164 -2.03 -12.97 0.25
CA ASP A 164 -3.30 -13.64 0.58
C ASP A 164 -4.29 -13.66 -0.62
N ASP A 165 -4.14 -12.71 -1.56
CA ASP A 165 -4.76 -12.68 -2.89
C ASP A 165 -3.70 -12.84 -4.02
N ALA A 166 -2.57 -13.54 -3.73
CA ALA A 166 -1.41 -13.73 -4.63
C ALA A 166 -1.81 -14.06 -6.04
N GLU A 167 -2.65 -15.10 -6.15
CA GLU A 167 -3.03 -15.71 -7.40
C GLU A 167 -3.83 -14.78 -8.29
N LYS A 168 -4.41 -13.70 -7.73
CA LYS A 168 -5.07 -12.68 -8.55
C LYS A 168 -4.10 -11.55 -8.87
N PHE A 169 -3.44 -10.99 -7.87
CA PHE A 169 -2.56 -9.84 -8.09
C PHE A 169 -1.31 -10.19 -8.91
N LEU A 170 -0.52 -11.18 -8.47
CA LEU A 170 0.71 -11.59 -9.16
C LEU A 170 0.41 -12.26 -10.50
N ASN A 171 -0.73 -12.92 -10.65
CA ASN A 171 -1.17 -13.45 -11.94
C ASN A 171 -1.49 -12.32 -12.94
N LEU A 172 -2.19 -11.26 -12.51
CA LEU A 172 -2.41 -10.09 -13.35
C LEU A 172 -1.08 -9.44 -13.77
N VAL A 173 -0.11 -9.36 -12.85
CA VAL A 173 1.25 -8.88 -13.16
C VAL A 173 1.93 -9.81 -14.16
N ALA A 174 1.89 -11.12 -13.94
CA ALA A 174 2.52 -12.11 -14.81
C ALA A 174 1.94 -12.11 -16.23
N GLN A 175 0.61 -11.94 -16.38
CA GLN A 175 -0.04 -11.77 -17.69
C GLN A 175 0.31 -10.42 -18.34
N GLU A 176 0.43 -9.34 -17.56
CA GLU A 176 0.79 -8.02 -18.10
C GLU A 176 2.25 -8.00 -18.59
N LEU A 177 3.14 -8.73 -17.91
CA LEU A 177 4.53 -8.93 -18.31
C LEU A 177 4.77 -10.01 -19.37
N GLU A 178 3.73 -10.78 -19.72
CA GLU A 178 3.82 -11.93 -20.63
C GLU A 178 4.78 -13.04 -20.12
N ILE A 179 4.90 -13.18 -18.80
CA ILE A 179 5.59 -14.32 -18.15
C ILE A 179 4.76 -15.59 -18.35
N ILE A 180 3.44 -15.45 -18.28
CA ILE A 180 2.48 -16.50 -18.56
C ILE A 180 1.59 -16.08 -19.74
N PRO A 181 0.98 -17.04 -20.46
CA PRO A 181 0.01 -16.71 -21.50
C PRO A 181 -1.11 -15.83 -20.96
N ARG A 182 -1.43 -14.77 -21.70
CA ARG A 182 -2.52 -13.87 -21.38
C ARG A 182 -3.85 -14.54 -21.69
N ASP A 183 -4.81 -14.45 -20.77
CA ASP A 183 -6.18 -14.89 -21.02
C ASP A 183 -6.76 -14.10 -22.22
N PRO A 184 -7.46 -14.75 -23.17
CA PRO A 184 -8.08 -14.04 -24.30
C PRO A 184 -9.01 -12.88 -23.88
N ASN A 185 -9.60 -12.98 -22.69
CA ASN A 185 -10.48 -11.97 -22.09
C ASN A 185 -9.75 -11.13 -21.02
N TYR A 186 -8.42 -11.14 -20.98
CA TYR A 186 -7.66 -10.36 -20.02
C TYR A 186 -7.98 -8.87 -20.14
N ILE A 187 -8.45 -8.31 -19.03
CA ILE A 187 -8.62 -6.88 -18.85
C ILE A 187 -7.90 -6.51 -17.57
N ASN A 188 -6.92 -5.61 -17.68
CA ASN A 188 -6.28 -5.04 -16.49
C ASN A 188 -7.31 -4.19 -15.71
N PRO A 189 -7.80 -4.65 -14.53
CA PRO A 189 -8.87 -3.98 -13.82
C PRO A 189 -8.43 -2.61 -13.24
N TYR A 190 -7.12 -2.41 -13.10
CA TYR A 190 -6.53 -1.19 -12.58
C TYR A 190 -6.40 -0.11 -13.65
N LYS A 191 -6.42 -0.47 -14.94
CA LYS A 191 -6.41 0.48 -16.06
C LYS A 191 -7.71 1.27 -16.14
N GLU A 192 -8.87 0.63 -15.96
CA GLU A 192 -10.15 1.33 -15.92
C GLU A 192 -10.26 2.31 -14.74
N ALA A 193 -9.83 1.89 -13.55
CA ALA A 193 -9.80 2.75 -12.37
C ALA A 193 -8.92 3.99 -12.62
N THR A 194 -7.81 3.79 -13.33
CA THR A 194 -6.90 4.86 -13.75
C THR A 194 -7.55 5.81 -14.76
N ILE A 195 -8.25 5.28 -15.77
CA ILE A 195 -8.97 6.07 -16.77
C ILE A 195 -10.09 6.87 -16.10
N LYS A 196 -10.90 6.25 -15.24
CA LYS A 196 -11.99 6.89 -14.49
C LYS A 196 -11.46 7.99 -13.56
N ALA A 197 -10.36 7.74 -12.84
CA ALA A 197 -9.72 8.76 -12.00
C ALA A 197 -9.21 9.95 -12.83
N THR A 198 -8.60 9.67 -13.98
CA THR A 198 -8.11 10.69 -14.92
C THR A 198 -9.27 11.51 -15.51
N GLN A 199 -10.36 10.87 -15.92
CA GLN A 199 -11.56 11.53 -16.45
C GLN A 199 -12.24 12.42 -15.40
N LYS A 200 -12.51 11.88 -14.20
CA LYS A 200 -13.11 12.65 -13.09
C LYS A 200 -12.28 13.89 -12.74
N LYS A 201 -10.96 13.81 -12.89
CA LYS A 201 -10.06 14.94 -12.68
C LYS A 201 -10.13 15.98 -13.80
N LYS A 202 -10.15 15.57 -15.07
CA LYS A 202 -10.37 16.47 -16.21
C LYS A 202 -11.69 17.23 -16.07
N GLU A 203 -12.76 16.55 -15.66
CA GLU A 203 -14.06 17.16 -15.40
C GLU A 203 -14.01 18.18 -14.24
N ALA A 204 -13.28 17.87 -13.16
CA ALA A 204 -13.10 18.80 -12.04
C ALA A 204 -12.34 20.07 -12.46
N GLU A 205 -11.29 19.93 -13.27
CA GLU A 205 -10.53 21.07 -13.82
C GLU A 205 -11.37 21.92 -14.78
N GLU A 206 -12.12 21.31 -15.68
CA GLU A 206 -13.03 22.02 -16.58
C GLU A 206 -14.09 22.78 -15.80
N ASN A 207 -14.67 22.17 -14.76
CA ASN A 207 -15.62 22.82 -13.87
C ASN A 207 -14.99 24.00 -13.12
N LYS A 208 -13.73 23.88 -12.67
CA LYS A 208 -13.00 24.98 -12.03
C LYS A 208 -12.77 26.13 -13.01
N LYS A 209 -12.31 25.84 -14.24
CA LYS A 209 -12.13 26.83 -15.31
C LYS A 209 -13.45 27.52 -15.68
N ARG A 210 -14.55 26.77 -15.79
CA ARG A 210 -15.91 27.32 -16.04
C ARG A 210 -16.34 28.29 -14.93
N LYS A 211 -16.18 27.90 -13.66
CA LYS A 211 -16.49 28.76 -12.49
C LYS A 211 -15.63 30.03 -12.46
N GLU A 212 -14.34 29.94 -12.80
CA GLU A 212 -13.47 31.11 -12.89
C GLU A 212 -13.87 32.09 -14.01
N ILE A 213 -14.28 31.57 -15.16
CA ILE A 213 -14.79 32.37 -16.28
C ILE A 213 -16.10 33.06 -15.90
N GLU A 214 -17.03 32.34 -15.27
CA GLU A 214 -18.29 32.93 -14.77
C GLU A 214 -18.05 34.02 -13.73
N ASN A 215 -17.14 33.79 -12.78
CA ASN A 215 -16.79 34.79 -11.77
C ASN A 215 -16.14 36.03 -12.38
N LYS A 216 -15.28 35.87 -13.41
CA LYS A 216 -14.72 36.99 -14.16
C LYS A 216 -15.79 37.76 -14.94
N LYS A 217 -16.76 37.06 -15.56
CA LYS A 217 -17.90 37.68 -16.25
C LYS A 217 -18.77 38.48 -15.27
N LYS A 218 -19.19 37.89 -14.15
CA LYS A 218 -19.97 38.56 -13.08
C LYS A 218 -19.26 39.82 -12.56
N LYS A 219 -17.95 39.74 -12.29
CA LYS A 219 -17.15 40.92 -11.87
C LYS A 219 -17.10 42.01 -12.95
N LYS A 220 -17.06 41.67 -14.24
CA LYS A 220 -17.09 42.64 -15.35
C LYS A 220 -18.46 43.31 -15.50
N THR A 221 -19.57 42.57 -15.38
CA THR A 221 -20.93 43.13 -15.40
C THR A 221 -21.18 44.07 -14.22
N LEU A 222 -20.76 43.69 -13.01
CA LEU A 222 -20.83 44.53 -11.82
C LEU A 222 -20.01 45.83 -11.97
N LYS A 223 -18.84 45.78 -12.63
CA LYS A 223 -18.03 46.97 -12.92
C LYS A 223 -18.61 47.86 -14.03
N LYS A 224 -19.29 47.30 -15.04
CA LYS A 224 -19.99 48.07 -16.07
C LYS A 224 -21.19 48.82 -15.49
N ASN A 225 -21.98 48.17 -14.63
CA ASN A 225 -23.17 48.79 -14.02
C ASN A 225 -22.84 49.85 -12.97
N LYS A 226 -21.58 49.93 -12.50
CA LYS A 226 -21.08 51.02 -11.61
C LYS A 226 -20.56 52.25 -12.35
N LYS A 227 -20.38 52.19 -13.68
CA LYS A 227 -20.03 53.37 -14.48
C LYS A 227 -21.34 54.07 -14.86
N GLY A 228 -21.73 55.06 -14.05
CA GLY A 228 -22.91 55.89 -14.32
C GLY A 228 -22.84 56.62 -15.68
N PRO A 229 -23.96 57.17 -16.16
CA PRO A 229 -24.01 57.88 -17.44
C PRO A 229 -22.92 58.95 -17.50
N ARG A 230 -22.06 58.90 -18.53
CA ARG A 230 -21.13 60.02 -18.79
C ARG A 230 -22.00 61.15 -19.32
N LEU A 231 -22.18 62.19 -18.50
CA LEU A 231 -22.66 63.48 -18.96
C LEU A 231 -21.68 63.95 -20.04
N GLY A 232 -22.05 63.77 -21.30
CA GLY A 232 -21.41 64.46 -22.41
C GLY A 232 -21.62 65.94 -22.15
N GLY A 233 -20.52 66.64 -21.86
CA GLY A 233 -20.51 68.07 -21.65
C GLY A 233 -20.97 68.77 -22.91
N SER A 234 -22.26 69.10 -22.96
CA SER A 234 -22.77 70.20 -23.75
C SER A 234 -22.56 71.46 -22.91
N SER A 235 -21.66 72.35 -23.33
CA SER A 235 -21.69 73.76 -22.94
C SER A 235 -20.78 74.57 -23.86
N GLY A 236 -21.38 75.55 -24.54
CA GLY A 236 -20.69 76.70 -25.10
C GLY A 236 -21.12 77.07 -26.51
N GLU A 237 -22.36 77.54 -26.69
CA GLU A 237 -22.61 78.58 -27.70
C GLU A 237 -21.88 79.86 -27.26
N LEU A 238 -21.13 80.46 -28.18
CA LEU A 238 -21.07 81.90 -28.48
C LEU A 238 -20.48 82.09 -29.88
#